data_AF-A0A514M8Y2-F1
#
_entry.id   AF-A0A514M8Y2-F1
#
_cell.length_a   1.000
_cell.length_b   1.000
_cell.length_c   1.000
_cell.angle_alpha   90.00
_cell.angle_beta   90.00
_cell.angle_gamma   90.00
#
_symmetry.space_group_name_H-M   'P 1'
#
loop_
_entity.id
_entity.type
_entity.pdbx_description
1 polymer ?
#
loop_
_entity_poly.entity_id
_entity_poly.type
_entity_poly.pdbx_seq_one_letter_code
_entity_poly.pdbx_strand_id
1 'polypeptide(L)'
;VAPPLDWEQYVSEIVSDIMKEQSPKRLYSVRQKFYELLVNCIPPESILKKLLAELLKKLDSDLKHEICHWAAHYEHKMRLGSKSIFHLE
;
A
#
# COMPACT_ATOMS: atom_id res chain seq x y z
N VAL A 1 4.25 -7.72 22.64
CA VAL A 1 3.79 -7.33 21.29
C VAL A 1 3.85 -8.60 20.45
N ALA A 2 2.75 -9.02 19.84
CA ALA A 2 2.77 -10.18 18.95
C ALA A 2 3.71 -9.90 17.76
N PRO A 3 4.44 -10.91 17.25
CA PRO A 3 5.26 -10.72 16.06
C PRO A 3 4.37 -10.29 14.87
N PRO A 4 4.84 -9.38 14.00
CA PRO A 4 4.08 -8.97 12.84
C PRO A 4 3.85 -10.16 11.90
N LEU A 5 2.63 -10.25 11.35
CA LEU A 5 2.23 -11.32 10.44
C LEU A 5 3.02 -11.22 9.12
N ASP A 6 3.19 -12.33 8.41
CA ASP A 6 3.98 -12.37 7.17
C ASP A 6 3.50 -11.36 6.12
N TRP A 7 2.18 -11.22 5.94
CA TRP A 7 1.62 -10.25 4.99
C TRP A 7 1.91 -8.79 5.39
N GLU A 8 1.97 -8.50 6.70
CA GLU A 8 2.29 -7.16 7.22
C GLU A 8 3.77 -6.81 6.99
N GLN A 9 4.66 -7.79 7.13
CA GLN A 9 6.07 -7.66 6.79
C GLN A 9 6.23 -7.41 5.28
N TYR A 10 5.48 -8.16 4.46
CA TYR A 10 5.52 -8.00 3.00
C TYR A 10 5.06 -6.61 2.55
N VAL A 11 4.01 -6.04 3.18
CA VAL A 11 3.62 -4.64 2.93
C VAL A 11 4.72 -3.65 3.36
N SER A 12 5.46 -3.93 4.43
CA SER A 12 6.57 -3.09 4.88
C SER A 12 7.75 -3.11 3.89
N GLU A 13 7.96 -4.24 3.21
CA GLU A 13 8.90 -4.33 2.08
C GLU A 13 8.43 -3.51 0.89
N ILE A 14 7.14 -3.57 0.53
CA ILE A 14 6.55 -2.75 -0.54
C ILE A 14 6.79 -1.26 -0.26
N VAL A 15 6.56 -0.79 0.97
CA VAL A 15 6.85 0.61 1.34
C VAL A 15 8.33 0.93 1.19
N SER A 16 9.21 0.02 1.58
CA SER A 16 10.66 0.23 1.44
C SER A 16 11.09 0.31 -0.03
N ASP A 17 10.46 -0.48 -0.89
CA ASP A 17 10.65 -0.44 -2.34
C ASP A 17 10.15 0.86 -2.97
N ILE A 18 8.97 1.33 -2.57
CA ILE A 18 8.39 2.61 -3.00
C ILE A 18 9.28 3.78 -2.59
N MET A 19 9.81 3.78 -1.36
CA MET A 19 10.68 4.85 -0.87
C MET A 19 12.05 4.84 -1.55
N LYS A 20 12.55 3.67 -1.91
CA LYS A 20 13.87 3.51 -2.52
C LYS A 20 13.93 3.99 -3.97
N GLU A 21 12.85 3.81 -4.74
CA GLU A 21 12.86 4.12 -6.18
C GLU A 21 11.44 4.41 -6.70
N GLN A 22 11.24 5.59 -7.29
CA GLN A 22 9.96 5.99 -7.89
C GLN A 22 10.04 5.95 -9.43
N SER A 23 10.36 4.77 -9.99
CA SER A 23 10.44 4.54 -11.44
C SER A 23 9.28 3.66 -11.95
N PRO A 24 8.92 3.72 -13.25
CA PRO A 24 7.91 2.83 -13.82
C PRO A 24 8.25 1.34 -13.66
N LYS A 25 9.55 0.99 -13.71
CA LYS A 25 10.03 -0.37 -13.48
C LYS A 25 9.73 -0.82 -12.05
N ARG A 26 9.99 0.05 -11.06
CA ARG A 26 9.70 -0.26 -9.66
C ARG A 26 8.21 -0.39 -9.42
N LEU A 27 7.40 0.50 -9.99
CA LEU A 27 5.94 0.44 -9.89
C LEU A 27 5.40 -0.89 -10.44
N TYR A 28 5.91 -1.36 -11.58
CA TYR A 28 5.56 -2.66 -12.14
C TYR A 28 5.87 -3.82 -11.18
N SER A 29 7.02 -3.81 -10.51
CA SER A 29 7.37 -4.80 -9.49
C SER A 29 6.46 -4.72 -8.26
N VAL A 30 6.13 -3.51 -7.78
CA VAL A 30 5.19 -3.30 -6.67
C VAL A 30 3.80 -3.83 -7.00
N ARG A 31 3.32 -3.63 -8.24
CA ARG A 31 2.06 -4.21 -8.72
C ARG A 31 2.04 -5.73 -8.57
N GLN A 32 3.13 -6.43 -8.88
CA GLN A 32 3.21 -7.89 -8.69
C GLN A 32 3.09 -8.27 -7.21
N LYS A 33 3.74 -7.53 -6.30
CA LYS A 33 3.60 -7.75 -4.85
C LYS A 33 2.18 -7.54 -4.36
N PHE A 34 1.46 -6.54 -4.88
CA PHE A 34 0.03 -6.37 -4.57
C PHE A 34 -0.81 -7.54 -5.09
N TYR A 35 -0.53 -8.09 -6.27
CA TYR A 35 -1.21 -9.30 -6.74
C TYR A 35 -0.99 -10.48 -5.81
N GLU A 36 0.23 -10.71 -5.33
CA GLU A 36 0.52 -11.80 -4.38
C GLU A 36 -0.30 -11.66 -3.10
N LEU A 37 -0.41 -10.46 -2.53
CA LEU A 37 -1.26 -10.22 -1.36
C LEU A 37 -2.74 -10.48 -1.65
N LEU A 38 -3.24 -10.01 -2.79
CA LEU A 38 -4.65 -10.20 -3.18
C LEU A 38 -4.98 -11.68 -3.46
N VAL A 39 -4.07 -12.42 -4.10
CA VAL A 39 -4.22 -13.87 -4.37
C VAL A 39 -4.24 -14.67 -3.07
N ASN A 40 -3.49 -14.24 -2.05
CA ASN A 40 -3.52 -14.81 -0.71
C ASN A 40 -4.71 -14.32 0.15
N CYS A 41 -5.75 -13.76 -0.49
CA CYS A 41 -6.99 -13.32 0.14
C CYS A 41 -6.80 -12.27 1.24
N ILE A 42 -5.75 -11.45 1.17
CA ILE A 42 -5.59 -10.33 2.09
C ILE A 42 -6.55 -9.20 1.64
N PRO A 43 -7.44 -8.70 2.52
CA PRO A 43 -8.37 -7.65 2.15
C PRO A 43 -7.64 -6.38 1.70
N PRO A 44 -8.03 -5.78 0.57
CA PRO A 44 -7.30 -4.64 0.01
C PRO A 44 -7.35 -3.40 0.90
N GLU A 45 -8.39 -3.21 1.70
CA GLU A 45 -8.48 -2.13 2.69
C GLU A 45 -7.44 -2.33 3.80
N SER A 46 -7.16 -3.58 4.19
CA SER A 46 -6.11 -3.90 5.17
C SER A 46 -4.72 -3.62 4.60
N ILE A 47 -4.49 -3.95 3.32
CA ILE A 47 -3.25 -3.64 2.60
C ILE A 47 -3.04 -2.12 2.59
N LEU A 48 -4.04 -1.34 2.13
CA LEU A 48 -3.93 0.11 2.01
C LEU A 48 -3.71 0.80 3.37
N LYS A 49 -4.44 0.38 4.41
CA LYS A 49 -4.27 0.92 5.77
C LYS A 49 -2.87 0.64 6.32
N LYS A 50 -2.35 -0.56 6.12
CA LYS A 50 -0.99 -0.92 6.54
C LYS A 50 0.07 -0.15 5.75
N LEU A 51 -0.10 -0.03 4.43
CA LEU A 51 0.78 0.74 3.56
C LEU A 51 0.85 2.21 4.01
N LEU A 52 -0.30 2.84 4.25
CA LEU A 52 -0.40 4.21 4.77
C LEU A 52 0.32 4.33 6.12
N ALA A 53 0.05 3.43 7.07
CA ALA A 53 0.65 3.47 8.39
C ALA A 53 2.19 3.37 8.35
N GLU A 54 2.76 2.56 7.45
CA GLU A 54 4.21 2.46 7.28
C GLU A 54 4.79 3.67 6.53
N LEU A 55 4.10 4.23 5.54
CA LEU A 55 4.50 5.45 4.83
C LEU A 55 4.56 6.66 5.78
N LEU A 56 3.54 6.84 6.63
CA LEU A 56 3.48 7.95 7.59
C LEU A 56 4.62 7.95 8.63
N LYS A 57 5.28 6.82 8.84
CA LYS A 57 6.48 6.73 9.69
C LYS A 57 7.74 7.22 8.99
N LYS A 58 7.78 7.19 7.66
CA LYS A 58 8.97 7.47 6.84
C LYS A 58 8.91 8.81 6.11
N LEU A 59 7.72 9.36 5.91
CA LEU A 59 7.50 10.62 5.20
C LEU A 59 7.66 11.85 6.11
N ASP A 60 8.08 12.96 5.52
CA ASP A 60 8.11 14.28 6.14
C ASP A 60 6.69 14.81 6.40
N SER A 61 6.55 15.69 7.39
CA SER A 61 5.24 16.19 7.86
C SER A 61 4.39 16.81 6.75
N ASP A 62 5.01 17.48 5.79
CA ASP A 62 4.31 18.17 4.70
C ASP A 62 3.59 17.18 3.77
N LEU A 63 4.19 16.01 3.53
CA LEU A 63 3.62 14.96 2.67
C LEU A 63 2.57 14.10 3.38
N LYS A 64 2.55 14.07 4.72
CA LYS A 64 1.62 13.24 5.48
C LYS A 64 0.17 13.62 5.22
N HIS A 65 -0.12 14.91 5.10
CA HIS A 65 -1.48 15.38 4.84
C HIS A 65 -1.96 14.92 3.46
N GLU A 66 -1.15 15.12 2.43
CA GLU A 66 -1.48 14.74 1.06
C GLU A 66 -1.66 13.22 0.91
N ILE A 67 -0.77 12.42 1.50
CA ILE A 67 -0.86 10.97 1.43
C ILE A 67 -2.10 10.43 2.18
N CYS A 68 -2.47 11.02 3.32
CA CYS A 68 -3.72 10.69 3.99
C CYS A 68 -4.95 11.02 3.12
N HIS A 69 -4.94 12.17 2.44
CA HIS A 69 -6.01 12.55 1.52
C HIS A 69 -6.15 11.53 0.38
N TRP A 70 -5.06 11.18 -0.29
CA TRP A 70 -5.09 10.21 -1.39
C TRP A 70 -5.50 8.81 -0.92
N ALA A 71 -4.99 8.36 0.23
CA ALA A 71 -5.38 7.07 0.80
C ALA A 71 -6.90 7.02 1.07
N ALA A 72 -7.48 8.07 1.64
CA ALA A 72 -8.93 8.15 1.85
C ALA A 72 -9.72 8.17 0.53
N HIS A 73 -9.23 8.91 -0.47
CA HIS A 73 -9.84 8.98 -1.80
C HIS A 73 -9.89 7.61 -2.49
N TYR A 74 -8.74 6.91 -2.53
CA TYR A 74 -8.65 5.61 -3.19
C TYR A 74 -9.32 4.49 -2.39
N GLU A 75 -9.33 4.56 -1.06
CA GLU A 75 -10.11 3.63 -0.23
C GLU A 75 -11.61 3.73 -0.54
N HIS A 76 -12.14 4.95 -0.62
CA HIS A 76 -13.54 5.16 -0.97
C HIS A 76 -13.87 4.62 -2.37
N LYS A 77 -13.04 4.93 -3.38
CA LYS A 77 -13.26 4.45 -4.75
C LYS A 77 -13.14 2.94 -4.87
N MET A 78 -12.28 2.32 -4.09
CA MET A 78 -12.12 0.86 -4.06
C MET A 78 -13.38 0.14 -3.59
N ARG A 79 -14.15 0.73 -2.68
CA ARG A 79 -15.45 0.17 -2.25
C ARG A 79 -16.55 0.28 -3.31
N LEU A 80 -16.42 1.23 -4.25
CA LEU A 80 -17.38 1.47 -5.33
C LEU A 80 -16.97 0.80 -6.65
N GLY A 81 -15.69 0.45 -6.79
CA GLY A 81 -15.10 -0.12 -7.99
C GLY A 81 -15.17 -1.65 -8.06
N SER A 82 -14.70 -2.21 -9.17
CA SER A 82 -14.74 -3.66 -9.41
C SER A 82 -13.39 -4.37 -9.21
N LYS A 83 -12.26 -3.69 -9.46
CA LYS A 83 -10.92 -4.31 -9.37
C LYS A 83 -10.04 -3.53 -8.39
N SER A 84 -9.87 -4.07 -7.19
CA SER A 84 -9.08 -3.49 -6.10
C SER A 84 -7.65 -3.11 -6.49
N ILE A 85 -7.01 -3.90 -7.36
CA ILE A 85 -5.64 -3.61 -7.85
C ILE A 85 -5.51 -2.23 -8.51
N PHE A 86 -6.54 -1.73 -9.20
CA PHE A 86 -6.50 -0.41 -9.85
C PHE A 86 -6.54 0.76 -8.87
N HIS A 87 -6.93 0.49 -7.62
CA HIS A 87 -6.99 1.50 -6.57
C HIS A 87 -5.79 1.41 -5.61
N LEU A 88 -5.09 0.28 -5.61
CA LEU A 88 -3.88 0.06 -4.81
C LEU A 88 -2.61 0.51 -5.54
N GLU A 89 -2.55 0.28 -6.85
CA GLU A 89 -1.48 0.79 -7.74
C GLU A 89 -1.60 2.31 -7.95
#